data_AF-A0AAJ6VYV8-F1
#
_entry.id   AF-A0AAJ6VYV8-F1
#
_cell.length_a   1.000
_cell.length_b   1.000
_cell.length_c   1.000
_cell.angle_alpha   90.00
_cell.angle_beta   90.00
_cell.angle_gamma   90.00
#
_symmetry.space_group_name_H-M   'P 1'
#
loop_
_entity.id
_entity.type
_entity.pdbx_description
1 polymer ?
#
loop_
_entity_poly.entity_id
_entity_poly.type
_entity_poly.pdbx_seq_one_letter_code
_entity_poly.pdbx_strand_id
1 'polypeptide(L)'
;MRCLSILALCFIAVQAQELDPQSFPECVQMSLSEQLASYRKEFNNRLGETLDAASPAAEEIRNVFNQQIEDLGQAISEPLENAQQKYQECVQNAAGFFDRARCVVNTGRDLFNALLPLIQERANEFRSAVQEIVNNIGTEQSNDTMAQR
;
A
#
# COMPACT_ATOMS: atom_id res chain seq x y z
N MET A 1 9.26 3.83 -3.68
CA MET A 1 10.39 4.18 -2.78
C MET A 1 10.01 4.32 -1.30
N ARG A 2 8.76 4.65 -0.94
CA ARG A 2 8.39 4.93 0.47
C ARG A 2 8.25 3.69 1.40
N CYS A 3 7.95 2.50 0.87
CA CYS A 3 7.97 1.27 1.67
C CYS A 3 9.36 0.92 2.23
N LEU A 4 10.44 1.25 1.50
CA LEU A 4 11.82 1.04 1.98
C LEU A 4 12.14 1.92 3.20
N SER A 5 11.61 3.14 3.23
CA SER A 5 11.74 4.04 4.38
C SER A 5 10.94 3.57 5.60
N ILE A 6 9.80 2.88 5.42
CA ILE A 6 9.06 2.25 6.54
C ILE A 6 9.92 1.17 7.19
N LEU A 7 10.44 0.24 6.38
CA LEU A 7 11.24 -0.87 6.87
C LEU A 7 12.50 -0.35 7.57
N ALA A 8 13.14 0.69 7.02
CA ALA A 8 14.30 1.33 7.64
C ALA A 8 13.95 2.07 8.95
N LEU A 9 12.82 2.78 9.01
CA LEU A 9 12.38 3.47 10.23
C LEU A 9 11.98 2.48 11.33
N CYS A 10 11.25 1.42 10.98
CA CYS A 10 10.92 0.35 11.92
C CYS A 10 12.16 -0.41 12.37
N PHE A 11 13.15 -0.61 11.49
CA PHE A 11 14.45 -1.16 11.87
C PHE A 11 15.15 -0.29 12.91
N ILE A 12 15.19 1.05 12.70
CA ILE A 12 15.80 1.98 13.66
C ILE A 12 15.01 2.01 14.99
N ALA A 13 13.68 1.97 14.94
CA ALA A 13 12.83 1.96 16.15
C ALA A 13 13.06 0.70 17.00
N VAL A 14 13.17 -0.47 16.35
CA VAL A 14 13.47 -1.76 16.99
C VAL A 14 14.87 -1.79 17.62
N GLN A 15 15.84 -1.09 17.00
CA GLN A 15 17.19 -0.95 17.56
C GLN A 15 17.22 -0.06 18.82
N ALA A 16 16.28 0.91 18.92
CA ALA A 16 16.20 1.84 20.05
C ALA A 16 15.42 1.29 21.26
N GLN A 17 14.47 0.38 21.03
CA GLN A 17 13.63 -0.25 22.06
C GLN A 17 14.03 -1.73 22.23
N GLU A 18 15.17 -2.00 22.88
CA GLU A 18 15.64 -3.33 23.32
C GLU A 18 15.08 -4.56 22.55
N LEU A 19 15.12 -4.59 21.21
CA LEU A 19 14.75 -5.72 20.36
C LEU A 19 13.56 -6.55 20.89
N ASP A 20 12.44 -5.90 21.22
CA ASP A 20 11.23 -6.63 21.55
C ASP A 20 10.77 -7.41 20.31
N PRO A 21 10.64 -8.75 20.37
CA PRO A 21 10.22 -9.59 19.25
C PRO A 21 8.85 -9.24 18.67
N GLN A 22 8.05 -8.38 19.30
CA GLN A 22 6.77 -7.91 18.74
C GLN A 22 6.86 -6.54 18.04
N SER A 23 7.88 -5.73 18.36
CA SER A 23 7.96 -4.33 17.94
C SER A 23 8.13 -4.10 16.43
N PHE A 24 8.83 -4.99 15.71
CA PHE A 24 9.07 -4.84 14.27
C PHE A 24 7.80 -5.03 13.42
N PRO A 25 7.11 -6.20 13.48
CA PRO A 25 5.92 -6.42 12.66
C PRO A 25 4.79 -5.45 13.01
N GLU A 26 4.60 -5.12 14.29
CA GLU A 26 3.62 -4.12 14.72
C GLU A 26 3.94 -2.72 14.19
N CYS A 27 5.22 -2.30 14.23
CA CYS A 27 5.65 -1.04 13.62
C CYS A 27 5.36 -1.00 12.13
N VAL A 28 5.65 -2.09 11.42
CA VAL A 28 5.39 -2.16 9.98
C VAL A 28 3.89 -2.10 9.71
N GLN A 29 3.06 -2.83 10.47
CA GLN A 29 1.61 -2.79 10.36
C GLN A 29 1.05 -1.38 10.52
N MET A 30 1.44 -0.74 11.61
CA MET A 30 0.96 0.59 11.98
C MET A 30 1.37 1.61 10.92
N SER A 31 2.65 1.61 10.52
CA SER A 31 3.17 2.55 9.55
C SER A 31 2.58 2.34 8.15
N LEU A 32 2.29 1.10 7.75
CA LEU A 32 1.61 0.83 6.48
C LEU A 32 0.16 1.31 6.51
N SER A 33 -0.55 1.05 7.61
CA SER A 33 -1.96 1.46 7.78
C SER A 33 -2.11 2.98 7.76
N GLU A 34 -1.24 3.69 8.48
CA GLU A 34 -1.19 5.16 8.46
C GLU A 34 -0.88 5.72 7.06
N GLN A 35 0.05 5.09 6.34
CA GLN A 35 0.39 5.52 4.98
C GLN A 35 -0.73 5.28 4.00
N LEU A 36 -1.40 4.13 4.04
CA LEU A 36 -2.56 3.85 3.17
C LEU A 36 -3.68 4.88 3.43
N ALA A 37 -3.96 5.19 4.70
CA ALA A 37 -4.93 6.23 5.06
C ALA A 37 -4.52 7.62 4.54
N SER A 38 -3.24 7.98 4.69
CA SER A 38 -2.69 9.24 4.19
C SER A 38 -2.78 9.34 2.66
N TYR A 39 -2.38 8.28 1.95
CA TYR A 39 -2.48 8.17 0.49
C TYR A 39 -3.93 8.29 0.01
N ARG A 40 -4.86 7.63 0.71
CA ARG A 40 -6.30 7.73 0.40
C ARG A 40 -6.79 9.15 0.50
N LYS A 41 -6.38 9.87 1.54
CA LYS A 41 -6.74 11.28 1.72
C LYS A 41 -6.12 12.17 0.65
N GLU A 42 -4.82 12.02 0.38
CA GLU A 42 -4.11 12.84 -0.61
C GLU A 42 -4.66 12.60 -2.02
N PHE A 43 -4.93 11.34 -2.38
CA PHE A 43 -5.54 11.00 -3.66
C PHE A 43 -6.91 11.63 -3.82
N ASN A 44 -7.80 11.48 -2.83
CA ASN A 44 -9.14 12.06 -2.86
C ASN A 44 -9.10 13.59 -3.00
N ASN A 45 -8.17 14.26 -2.30
CA ASN A 45 -8.00 15.70 -2.43
C ASN A 45 -7.51 16.10 -3.83
N ARG A 46 -6.46 15.47 -4.33
CA ARG A 46 -5.90 15.77 -5.67
C ARG A 46 -6.89 15.47 -6.78
N LEU A 47 -7.68 14.41 -6.64
CA LEU A 47 -8.71 14.06 -7.60
C LEU A 47 -9.76 15.16 -7.69
N GLY A 48 -10.21 15.70 -6.55
CA GLY A 48 -11.14 16.83 -6.52
C GLY A 48 -10.55 18.17 -6.99
N GLU A 49 -9.22 18.33 -6.96
CA GLU A 49 -8.54 19.49 -7.57
C GLU A 49 -8.35 19.34 -9.09
N THR A 50 -8.17 18.11 -9.57
CA THR A 50 -7.83 17.82 -10.98
C THR A 50 -9.07 17.61 -11.84
N LEU A 51 -10.10 16.98 -11.27
CA LEU A 51 -11.38 16.76 -11.91
C LEU A 51 -12.44 17.50 -11.11
N ASP A 52 -13.50 17.91 -11.78
CA ASP A 52 -14.68 18.41 -11.08
C ASP A 52 -15.16 17.27 -10.15
N ALA A 53 -15.13 17.50 -8.84
CA ALA A 53 -15.41 16.47 -7.84
C ALA A 53 -16.85 15.94 -7.94
N ALA A 54 -17.72 16.66 -8.64
CA ALA A 54 -19.08 16.27 -8.97
C ALA A 54 -19.21 15.52 -10.31
N SER A 55 -18.11 15.32 -11.06
CA SER A 55 -18.14 14.57 -12.32
C SER A 55 -18.29 13.07 -12.06
N PRO A 56 -19.09 12.36 -12.89
CA PRO A 56 -19.21 10.89 -12.80
C PRO A 56 -17.85 10.18 -12.89
N ALA A 57 -16.94 10.71 -13.72
CA ALA A 57 -15.56 10.25 -13.85
C ALA A 57 -14.82 10.22 -12.51
N ALA A 58 -14.89 11.33 -11.77
CA ALA A 58 -14.19 11.49 -10.52
C ALA A 58 -14.76 10.56 -9.45
N GLU A 59 -16.07 10.38 -9.41
CA GLU A 59 -16.71 9.46 -8.47
C GLU A 59 -16.33 8.00 -8.74
N GLU A 60 -16.32 7.58 -10.01
CA GLU A 60 -15.95 6.22 -10.39
C GLU A 60 -14.46 5.94 -10.14
N ILE A 61 -13.56 6.85 -10.55
CA ILE A 61 -12.12 6.75 -10.26
C ILE A 61 -11.87 6.68 -8.75
N ARG A 62 -12.60 7.47 -7.98
CA ARG A 62 -12.52 7.47 -6.51
C ARG A 62 -12.96 6.14 -5.91
N ASN A 63 -14.05 5.57 -6.40
CA ASN A 63 -14.56 4.30 -5.91
C ASN A 63 -13.58 3.17 -6.23
N VAL A 64 -13.08 3.09 -7.47
CA VAL A 64 -12.06 2.11 -7.86
C VAL A 64 -10.80 2.26 -7.02
N PHE A 65 -10.31 3.49 -6.83
CA PHE A 65 -9.13 3.72 -5.99
C PHE A 65 -9.36 3.27 -4.54
N ASN A 66 -10.50 3.64 -3.96
CA ASN A 66 -10.83 3.29 -2.58
C ASN A 66 -10.93 1.78 -2.38
N GLN A 67 -11.49 1.06 -3.36
CA GLN A 67 -11.60 -0.40 -3.33
C GLN A 67 -10.23 -1.05 -3.47
N GLN A 68 -9.41 -0.61 -4.43
CA GLN A 68 -8.05 -1.11 -4.64
C GLN A 68 -7.15 -0.92 -3.40
N ILE A 69 -7.27 0.20 -2.68
CA ILE A 69 -6.54 0.43 -1.43
C ILE A 69 -7.04 -0.48 -0.30
N GLU A 70 -8.33 -0.74 -0.23
CA GLU A 70 -8.92 -1.61 0.78
C GLU A 70 -8.53 -3.07 0.56
N ASP A 71 -8.61 -3.53 -0.69
CA ASP A 71 -8.15 -4.85 -1.11
C ASP A 71 -6.65 -5.03 -0.88
N LEU A 72 -5.85 -3.99 -1.15
CA LEU A 72 -4.43 -3.99 -0.81
C LEU A 72 -4.24 -4.11 0.71
N GLY A 73 -4.96 -3.34 1.52
CA GLY A 73 -4.93 -3.41 2.98
C GLY A 73 -5.25 -4.80 3.54
N GLN A 74 -6.18 -5.52 2.91
CA GLN A 74 -6.47 -6.91 3.26
C GLN A 74 -5.36 -7.85 2.78
N ALA A 75 -4.90 -7.69 1.53
CA ALA A 75 -3.86 -8.55 0.94
C ALA A 75 -2.48 -8.41 1.61
N ILE A 76 -2.17 -7.27 2.22
CA ILE A 76 -0.94 -7.09 3.00
C ILE A 76 -0.99 -7.77 4.37
N SER A 77 -2.18 -8.10 4.88
CA SER A 77 -2.34 -8.60 6.26
C SER A 77 -1.78 -10.02 6.39
N GLU A 78 -2.04 -10.89 5.41
CA GLU A 78 -1.51 -12.26 5.37
C GLU A 78 0.03 -12.35 5.31
N PRO A 79 0.74 -11.67 4.39
CA PRO A 79 2.20 -11.71 4.37
C PRO A 79 2.82 -11.06 5.61
N LEU A 80 2.12 -10.11 6.24
CA LEU A 80 2.56 -9.48 7.49
C LEU A 80 2.44 -10.44 8.69
N GLU A 81 1.32 -11.16 8.83
CA GLU A 81 1.15 -12.19 9.85
C GLU A 81 2.19 -13.31 9.71
N ASN A 82 2.43 -13.77 8.47
CA ASN A 82 3.44 -14.79 8.19
C ASN A 82 4.85 -14.29 8.52
N ALA A 83 5.16 -13.04 8.16
CA ALA A 83 6.43 -12.40 8.52
C ALA A 83 6.59 -12.25 10.04
N GLN A 84 5.52 -11.92 10.77
CA GLN A 84 5.50 -11.82 12.22
C GLN A 84 5.79 -13.16 12.90
N GLN A 85 5.14 -14.24 12.45
CA GLN A 85 5.39 -15.59 12.99
C GLN A 85 6.84 -16.02 12.77
N LYS A 86 7.35 -15.90 11.54
CA LYS A 86 8.75 -16.22 11.21
C LYS A 86 9.73 -15.37 12.01
N TYR A 87 9.42 -14.09 12.21
CA TYR A 87 10.27 -13.20 12.99
C TYR A 87 10.33 -13.63 14.47
N GLN A 88 9.19 -13.94 15.07
CA GLN A 88 9.14 -14.42 16.46
C GLN A 88 9.93 -15.72 16.62
N GLU A 89 9.74 -16.70 15.71
CA GLU A 89 10.50 -17.95 15.72
C GLU A 89 12.01 -17.71 15.56
N CYS A 90 12.41 -16.80 14.67
CA CYS A 90 13.81 -16.48 14.43
C CYS A 90 14.45 -15.80 15.65
N VAL A 91 13.77 -14.83 16.27
CA VAL A 91 14.27 -14.12 17.45
C VAL A 91 14.33 -15.02 18.68
N GLN A 92 13.37 -15.93 18.86
CA GLN A 92 13.41 -16.92 19.95
C GLN A 92 14.62 -17.85 19.85
N ASN A 93 15.02 -18.22 18.63
CA ASN A 93 16.18 -19.07 18.38
C ASN A 93 17.52 -18.31 18.27
N ALA A 94 17.49 -16.97 18.30
CA ALA A 94 18.68 -16.14 18.13
C ALA A 94 19.47 -16.00 19.43
N ALA A 95 20.75 -16.41 19.41
CA ALA A 95 21.62 -16.40 20.58
C ALA A 95 22.25 -15.01 20.89
N GLY A 96 22.12 -14.04 19.99
CA GLY A 96 22.71 -12.72 20.17
C GLY A 96 22.12 -11.63 19.28
N PHE A 97 22.58 -10.40 19.51
CA PHE A 97 22.14 -9.20 18.81
C PHE A 97 22.26 -9.32 17.28
N PHE A 98 23.40 -9.82 16.78
CA PHE A 98 23.62 -9.95 15.33
C PHE A 98 22.68 -10.97 14.66
N ASP A 99 22.31 -12.04 15.36
CA ASP A 99 21.36 -13.02 14.85
C ASP A 99 19.95 -12.44 14.81
N ARG A 100 19.54 -11.69 15.84
CA ARG A 100 18.27 -10.95 15.83
C ARG A 100 18.23 -9.90 14.72
N ALA A 101 19.31 -9.16 14.50
CA ALA A 101 19.40 -8.21 13.40
C ALA A 101 19.25 -8.91 12.04
N ARG A 102 19.85 -10.10 11.87
CA ARG A 102 19.68 -10.92 10.66
C ARG A 102 18.23 -11.40 10.51
N CYS A 103 17.54 -11.75 11.60
CA CYS A 103 16.12 -12.05 11.58
C CYS A 103 15.30 -10.87 11.05
N VAL A 104 15.51 -9.66 11.59
CA VAL A 104 14.78 -8.46 11.12
C VAL A 104 15.02 -8.21 9.62
N VAL A 105 16.28 -8.31 9.16
CA VAL A 105 16.63 -8.09 7.75
C VAL A 105 15.97 -9.13 6.83
N ASN A 106 15.99 -10.41 7.24
CA ASN A 106 15.38 -11.48 6.47
C ASN A 106 13.86 -11.33 6.42
N THR A 107 13.22 -11.06 7.57
CA THR A 107 11.78 -10.78 7.64
C THR A 107 11.40 -9.57 6.78
N GLY A 108 12.16 -8.48 6.86
CA GLY A 108 11.92 -7.29 6.05
C GLY A 108 12.05 -7.56 4.55
N ARG A 109 13.01 -8.40 4.15
CA ARG A 109 13.18 -8.82 2.74
C ARG A 109 12.04 -9.73 2.28
N ASP A 110 11.64 -10.70 3.08
CA ASP A 110 10.52 -11.61 2.76
C ASP A 110 9.22 -10.84 2.62
N LEU A 111 8.96 -9.93 3.55
CA LEU A 111 7.80 -9.04 3.51
C LEU A 111 7.83 -8.18 2.23
N PHE A 112 8.99 -7.61 1.90
CA PHE A 112 9.14 -6.82 0.67
C PHE A 112 8.86 -7.64 -0.58
N ASN A 113 9.40 -8.86 -0.67
CA ASN A 113 9.18 -9.74 -1.81
C ASN A 113 7.72 -10.17 -1.95
N ALA A 114 6.97 -10.26 -0.85
CA ALA A 114 5.54 -10.55 -0.87
C ALA A 114 4.69 -9.32 -1.23
N LEU A 115 5.03 -8.14 -0.69
CA LEU A 115 4.27 -6.92 -0.89
C LEU A 115 4.46 -6.28 -2.27
N LEU A 116 5.68 -6.35 -2.82
CA LEU A 116 6.01 -5.70 -4.08
C LEU A 116 5.16 -6.17 -5.28
N PRO A 117 4.93 -7.48 -5.51
CA PRO A 117 4.05 -7.94 -6.58
C PRO A 117 2.60 -7.49 -6.36
N LEU A 118 2.07 -7.57 -5.13
CA LEU A 118 0.72 -7.13 -4.81
C LEU A 118 0.50 -5.64 -5.12
N ILE A 119 1.46 -4.79 -4.75
CA ILE A 119 1.40 -3.36 -5.04
C ILE A 119 1.45 -3.10 -6.56
N GLN A 120 2.29 -3.83 -7.29
CA GLN A 120 2.42 -3.66 -8.74
C GLN A 120 1.17 -4.12 -9.48
N GLU A 121 0.60 -5.26 -9.11
CA GLU A 121 -0.62 -5.80 -9.69
C GLU A 121 -1.78 -4.83 -9.50
N ARG A 122 -2.02 -4.40 -8.26
CA ARG A 122 -3.10 -3.45 -7.93
C ARG A 122 -2.91 -2.08 -8.58
N ALA A 123 -1.67 -1.60 -8.70
CA ALA A 123 -1.38 -0.36 -9.41
C ALA A 123 -1.69 -0.46 -10.92
N ASN A 124 -1.41 -1.61 -11.54
CA ASN A 124 -1.71 -1.85 -12.95
C ASN A 124 -3.22 -2.01 -13.20
N GLU A 125 -3.94 -2.71 -12.32
CA GLU A 125 -5.40 -2.82 -12.36
C GLU A 125 -6.04 -1.45 -12.23
N PHE A 126 -5.64 -0.66 -11.21
CA PHE A 126 -6.13 0.69 -11.00
C PHE A 126 -5.88 1.56 -12.24
N ARG A 127 -4.66 1.56 -12.79
CA ARG A 127 -4.33 2.32 -13.99
C ARG A 127 -5.22 1.94 -15.17
N SER A 128 -5.44 0.64 -15.38
CA SER A 128 -6.26 0.14 -16.49
C SER A 128 -7.72 0.58 -16.33
N ALA A 129 -8.28 0.44 -15.12
CA ALA A 129 -9.63 0.89 -14.82
C ALA A 129 -9.81 2.41 -14.99
N VAL A 130 -8.87 3.22 -14.49
CA VAL A 130 -8.92 4.68 -14.70
C VAL A 130 -8.86 5.02 -16.19
N GLN A 131 -8.01 4.34 -16.96
CA GLN A 131 -7.86 4.59 -18.38
C GLN A 131 -9.13 4.22 -19.16
N GLU A 132 -9.83 3.16 -18.75
CA GLU A 132 -11.14 2.79 -19.29
C GLU A 132 -12.21 3.86 -18.99
N ILE A 133 -12.31 4.32 -17.74
CA ILE A 133 -13.26 5.37 -17.32
C ILE A 133 -13.04 6.65 -18.14
N VAL A 134 -11.77 7.10 -18.25
CA VAL A 134 -11.43 8.31 -19.02
C VAL A 134 -11.78 8.15 -20.50
N ASN A 135 -11.53 6.98 -21.09
CA ASN A 135 -11.83 6.72 -22.50
C ASN A 135 -13.33 6.70 -22.78
N ASN A 136 -14.13 6.07 -21.91
CA ASN A 136 -15.59 6.00 -22.06
C ASN A 136 -16.23 7.40 -21.97
N ILE A 137 -15.73 8.26 -21.08
CA ILE A 137 -16.25 9.61 -20.89
C ILE A 137 -15.81 10.56 -22.02
N GLY A 138 -14.60 10.37 -22.56
CA GLY A 138 -14.13 11.06 -23.76
C GLY A 138 -14.98 10.74 -25.00
N THR A 139 -15.55 9.54 -25.09
CA THR A 139 -16.43 9.16 -26.20
C THR A 139 -17.87 9.70 -26.07
N GLU A 140 -18.41 9.86 -24.87
CA GLU A 140 -19.75 10.45 -24.67
C GLU A 140 -19.77 11.96 -24.99
N GLN A 141 -18.75 12.73 -24.59
CA GLN A 141 -18.66 14.15 -24.96
C GLN A 141 -18.58 14.39 -26.48
N SER A 142 -17.94 13.47 -27.22
CA SER A 142 -17.83 13.58 -28.67
C SER A 142 -19.14 13.27 -29.41
N ASN A 143 -20.00 12.39 -28.85
CA ASN A 143 -21.28 12.04 -29.47
C ASN A 143 -22.37 13.09 -29.21
N ASP A 144 -22.40 13.71 -28.03
CA ASP A 144 -23.39 14.76 -27.74
C ASP A 144 -23.17 16.05 -28.56
N THR A 145 -21.92 16.33 -28.94
CA THR A 145 -21.60 17.48 -29.80
C THR A 145 -22.06 17.27 -31.26
N MET A 146 -22.24 16.01 -31.70
CA MET A 146 -22.78 15.71 -33.04
C MET A 146 -24.30 15.58 -33.07
N ALA A 147 -24.96 15.27 -31.95
CA ALA A 147 -26.42 15.20 -31.87
C ALA A 147 -27.12 16.58 -31.81
N GLN A 148 -26.37 17.66 -31.58
CA GLN A 148 -26.86 19.05 -31.58
C GLN A 148 -26.58 19.83 -32.88
N ARG A 149 -26.12 19.17 -33.97
CA ARG A 149 -25.96 19.80 -35.30
C ARG A 149 -27.00 19.33 -36.31
#